data_AF-A0A090X3J4-F1
#
_entry.id   AF-A0A090X3J4-F1
#
_cell.length_a   1.000
_cell.length_b   1.000
_cell.length_c   1.000
_cell.angle_alpha   90.00
_cell.angle_beta   90.00
_cell.angle_gamma   90.00
#
_symmetry.space_group_name_H-M   'P 1'
#
loop_
_entity.id
_entity.type
_entity.pdbx_description
1 polymer ?
#
loop_
_entity_poly.entity_id
_entity_poly.type
_entity_poly.pdbx_seq_one_letter_code
_entity_poly.pdbx_strand_id
1 'polypeptide(L)'
;MLILFCSQSIGQVGINTDTPAPDAALDIEGTDKGILIPRLDLSDLSTIAPVTGGATESLLVYNTNTTTGKGFYFWSGVEWVPVGKGLYWEKDGNTGTTPGTSTGENYLGTKDAQDLVIATNSTEVMRVTSNGQVLATNAGSAAAPTFSFHSDSDTGIYSEGTDKLNVSAAGNNMVEFDGGSNPQTILNPTNSDVDTRIASQGESHMLFVDAGTDRVGIANSNPQATLHVGGTTSTIR
;
A
#
# COMPACT_ATOMS: atom_id res chain seq x y z
N MET A 1 76.95 7.06 -13.74
CA MET A 1 75.83 7.36 -12.82
C MET A 1 74.69 6.43 -13.19
N LEU A 2 74.43 5.42 -12.35
CA LEU A 2 73.33 4.46 -12.57
C LEU A 2 72.09 5.03 -11.87
N ILE A 3 71.09 5.44 -12.65
CA ILE A 3 69.81 5.92 -12.11
C ILE A 3 68.91 4.70 -11.93
N LEU A 4 68.64 4.33 -10.68
CA LEU A 4 67.73 3.24 -10.34
C LEU A 4 66.30 3.77 -10.28
N PHE A 5 65.48 3.43 -11.28
CA PHE A 5 64.04 3.69 -11.22
C PHE A 5 63.39 2.62 -10.34
N CYS A 6 62.91 3.01 -9.15
CA CYS A 6 62.09 2.17 -8.30
C CYS A 6 60.61 2.46 -8.61
N SER A 7 59.96 1.57 -9.36
CA SER A 7 58.50 1.62 -9.55
C SER A 7 57.81 0.85 -8.41
N GLN A 8 56.87 1.51 -7.74
CA GLN A 8 55.95 0.86 -6.80
C GLN A 8 54.99 -0.03 -7.61
N SER A 9 55.00 -1.35 -7.43
CA SER A 9 53.95 -2.22 -7.98
C SER A 9 52.89 -2.49 -6.92
N ILE A 10 51.63 -2.21 -7.23
CA ILE A 10 50.48 -2.56 -6.38
C ILE A 10 50.19 -4.06 -6.58
N GLY A 11 50.00 -4.81 -5.48
CA GLY A 11 49.73 -6.25 -5.49
C GLY A 11 48.27 -6.60 -5.81
N GLN A 12 47.70 -6.02 -6.86
CA GLN A 12 46.33 -6.31 -7.30
C GLN A 12 46.25 -7.65 -8.03
N VAL A 13 45.18 -8.41 -7.79
CA VAL A 13 44.94 -9.69 -8.44
C VAL A 13 44.05 -9.46 -9.66
N GLY A 14 44.58 -9.68 -10.86
CA GLY A 14 43.80 -9.78 -12.09
C GLY A 14 43.48 -11.23 -12.42
N ILE A 15 42.23 -11.52 -12.79
CA ILE A 15 41.85 -12.81 -13.38
C ILE A 15 41.25 -12.54 -14.76
N ASN A 16 41.89 -13.08 -15.81
CA ASN A 16 41.57 -12.85 -17.22
C ASN A 16 41.70 -11.39 -17.69
N THR A 17 42.45 -10.54 -16.98
CA THR A 17 42.81 -9.18 -17.41
C THR A 17 44.26 -8.88 -17.04
N ASP A 18 45.00 -8.28 -17.97
CA ASP A 18 46.39 -7.85 -17.77
C ASP A 18 46.48 -6.40 -17.26
N THR A 19 45.34 -5.70 -17.22
CA THR A 19 45.23 -4.32 -16.73
C THR A 19 44.11 -4.21 -15.69
N PRO A 20 44.26 -4.82 -14.50
CA PRO A 20 43.27 -4.67 -13.44
C PRO A 20 42.98 -3.20 -13.15
N ALA A 21 41.72 -2.87 -12.87
CA ALA A 21 41.31 -1.52 -12.50
C ALA A 21 42.19 -0.98 -11.36
N PRO A 22 42.70 0.27 -11.46
CA PRO A 22 43.71 0.79 -10.51
C PRO A 22 43.28 0.79 -9.03
N ASP A 23 41.97 0.86 -8.76
CA ASP A 23 41.40 0.88 -7.40
C ASP A 23 40.90 -0.51 -6.92
N ALA A 24 41.10 -1.57 -7.72
CA ALA A 24 40.63 -2.91 -7.40
C ALA A 24 41.75 -3.77 -6.78
N ALA A 25 41.48 -4.34 -5.60
CA ALA A 25 42.35 -5.38 -5.04
C ALA A 25 42.21 -6.73 -5.79
N LEU A 26 41.05 -6.98 -6.38
CA LEU A 26 40.73 -8.12 -7.23
C LEU A 26 39.85 -7.64 -8.38
N ASP A 27 40.30 -7.85 -9.62
CA ASP A 27 39.55 -7.56 -10.84
C ASP A 27 39.41 -8.85 -11.67
N ILE A 28 38.19 -9.14 -12.13
CA ILE A 28 37.86 -10.37 -12.83
C ILE A 28 37.04 -10.02 -14.06
N GLU A 29 37.60 -10.29 -15.24
CA GLU A 29 36.91 -10.09 -16.51
C GLU A 29 36.40 -11.42 -17.11
N GLY A 30 35.26 -11.37 -17.78
CA GLY A 30 34.67 -12.51 -18.47
C GLY A 30 33.31 -12.18 -19.08
N THR A 31 32.99 -12.78 -20.22
CA THR A 31 31.72 -12.54 -20.94
C THR A 31 30.68 -13.63 -20.72
N ASP A 32 31.09 -14.79 -20.19
CA ASP A 32 30.26 -16.01 -20.12
C ASP A 32 30.48 -16.85 -18.84
N LYS A 33 31.23 -16.33 -17.86
CA LYS A 33 31.49 -16.97 -16.56
C LYS A 33 31.20 -16.00 -15.42
N GLY A 34 30.89 -16.56 -14.25
CA GLY A 34 30.76 -15.80 -13.00
C GLY A 34 31.72 -16.30 -11.94
N ILE A 35 31.64 -15.71 -10.75
CA ILE A 35 32.45 -16.12 -9.58
C ILE A 35 31.68 -17.17 -8.79
N LEU A 36 32.30 -18.33 -8.54
CA LEU A 36 31.74 -19.35 -7.66
C LEU A 36 32.18 -19.09 -6.22
N ILE A 37 31.30 -18.49 -5.44
CA ILE A 37 31.50 -18.20 -4.02
C ILE A 37 31.39 -19.49 -3.18
N PRO A 38 32.11 -19.62 -2.04
CA PRO A 38 31.99 -20.77 -1.16
C PRO A 38 30.53 -21.11 -0.81
N ARG A 39 30.18 -22.39 -0.93
CA ARG A 39 28.82 -22.90 -0.63
C ARG A 39 28.85 -23.63 0.71
N LEU A 40 28.17 -23.08 1.70
CA LEU A 40 28.15 -23.59 3.07
C LEU A 40 26.73 -24.02 3.47
N ASP A 41 26.60 -24.96 4.39
CA ASP A 41 25.35 -25.30 5.05
C ASP A 41 25.26 -24.52 6.37
N LEU A 42 24.53 -23.41 6.37
CA LEU A 42 24.38 -22.56 7.56
C LEU A 42 23.16 -23.01 8.36
N SER A 43 23.34 -23.94 9.30
CA SER A 43 22.25 -24.47 10.13
C SER A 43 21.76 -23.50 11.21
N ASP A 44 22.61 -22.56 11.63
CA ASP A 44 22.32 -21.54 12.62
C ASP A 44 22.94 -20.21 12.16
N LEU A 45 22.09 -19.24 11.82
CA LEU A 45 22.53 -17.94 11.32
C LEU A 45 23.17 -17.08 12.41
N SER A 46 22.97 -17.38 13.70
CA SER A 46 23.52 -16.61 14.81
C SER A 46 24.98 -16.97 15.17
N THR A 47 25.57 -17.94 14.46
CA THR A 47 26.94 -18.39 14.71
C THR A 47 27.76 -18.42 13.43
N ILE A 48 29.07 -18.22 13.54
CA ILE A 48 29.97 -18.22 12.39
C ILE A 48 30.18 -19.60 11.76
N ALA A 49 29.83 -20.68 12.48
CA ALA A 49 29.97 -22.04 11.97
C ALA A 49 29.23 -22.19 10.62
N PRO A 50 29.79 -22.94 9.66
CA PRO A 50 30.95 -23.82 9.76
C PRO A 50 32.31 -23.13 9.50
N VAL A 51 32.36 -21.81 9.35
CA VAL A 51 33.62 -21.09 9.14
C VAL A 51 34.45 -21.09 10.43
N THR A 52 35.74 -21.41 10.31
CA THR A 52 36.70 -21.48 11.44
C THR A 52 37.90 -20.55 11.20
N GLY A 53 38.57 -20.12 12.26
CA GLY A 53 39.88 -19.45 12.15
C GLY A 53 39.88 -17.93 12.31
N GLY A 54 38.77 -17.34 12.74
CA GLY A 54 38.66 -15.90 13.02
C GLY A 54 37.41 -15.32 12.41
N ALA A 55 36.69 -14.50 13.17
CA ALA A 55 35.42 -13.91 12.77
C ALA A 55 35.60 -12.64 11.94
N THR A 56 36.24 -12.77 10.78
CA THR A 56 36.39 -11.65 9.85
C THR A 56 35.01 -11.25 9.33
N GLU A 57 34.61 -10.02 9.60
CA GLU A 57 33.39 -9.42 9.06
C GLU A 57 33.46 -9.34 7.52
N SER A 58 32.30 -9.32 6.87
CA SER A 58 32.15 -9.19 5.41
C SER A 58 32.56 -10.42 4.59
N LEU A 59 32.69 -11.59 5.20
CA LEU A 59 32.80 -12.85 4.45
C LEU A 59 31.50 -13.11 3.68
N LEU A 60 31.58 -13.33 2.37
CA LEU A 60 30.45 -13.66 1.51
C LEU A 60 30.41 -15.16 1.23
N VAL A 61 29.24 -15.78 1.44
CA VAL A 61 29.01 -17.21 1.19
C VAL A 61 27.65 -17.43 0.52
N TYR A 62 27.47 -18.58 -0.11
CA TYR A 62 26.17 -19.06 -0.57
C TYR A 62 25.66 -20.14 0.40
N ASN A 63 24.62 -19.83 1.17
CA ASN A 63 23.94 -20.78 2.04
C ASN A 63 23.17 -21.81 1.22
N THR A 64 23.42 -23.09 1.48
CA THR A 64 22.77 -24.23 0.85
C THR A 64 21.61 -24.80 1.67
N ASN A 65 21.49 -24.41 2.94
CA ASN A 65 20.44 -24.85 3.84
C ASN A 65 19.08 -24.30 3.41
N THR A 66 18.09 -25.17 3.19
CA THR A 66 16.74 -24.75 2.79
C THR A 66 15.88 -24.25 3.94
N THR A 67 16.21 -24.62 5.18
CA THR A 67 15.45 -24.26 6.38
C THR A 67 15.79 -22.85 6.86
N THR A 68 17.07 -22.50 6.94
CA THR A 68 17.53 -21.14 7.32
C THR A 68 17.52 -20.16 6.15
N GLY A 69 17.22 -20.65 4.94
CA GLY A 69 17.08 -19.85 3.74
C GLY A 69 18.28 -20.01 2.81
N LYS A 70 18.03 -20.62 1.64
CA LYS A 70 19.05 -20.74 0.60
C LYS A 70 19.29 -19.39 -0.06
N GLY A 71 20.56 -19.00 -0.28
CA GLY A 71 20.88 -17.71 -0.91
C GLY A 71 22.26 -17.19 -0.54
N PHE A 72 22.55 -15.94 -0.90
CA PHE A 72 23.78 -15.26 -0.50
C PHE A 72 23.66 -14.69 0.91
N TYR A 73 24.70 -14.87 1.72
CA TYR A 73 24.79 -14.36 3.08
C TYR A 73 26.16 -13.72 3.28
N PHE A 74 26.20 -12.65 4.08
CA PHE A 74 27.45 -12.11 4.58
C PHE A 74 27.51 -12.19 6.11
N TRP A 75 28.71 -12.36 6.65
CA TRP A 75 28.93 -12.33 8.09
C TRP A 75 29.00 -10.88 8.58
N SER A 76 28.10 -10.47 9.48
CA SER A 76 28.06 -9.13 10.06
C SER A 76 29.04 -8.92 11.22
N GLY A 77 29.85 -9.92 11.54
CA GLY A 77 30.63 -9.97 12.79
C GLY A 77 29.90 -10.70 13.92
N VAL A 78 28.55 -10.76 13.88
CA VAL A 78 27.72 -11.40 14.91
C VAL A 78 26.72 -12.41 14.38
N GLU A 79 26.23 -12.25 13.14
CA GLU A 79 25.28 -13.17 12.51
C GLU A 79 25.45 -13.20 10.98
N TRP A 80 24.93 -14.24 10.36
CA TRP A 80 24.80 -14.36 8.92
C TRP A 80 23.56 -13.59 8.46
N VAL A 81 23.79 -12.48 7.76
CA VAL A 81 22.73 -11.62 7.22
C VAL A 81 22.48 -12.00 5.76
N PRO A 82 21.25 -12.33 5.38
CA PRO A 82 20.92 -12.59 3.98
C PRO A 82 21.13 -11.34 3.13
N VAL A 83 21.70 -11.51 1.95
CA VAL A 83 21.77 -10.45 0.95
C VAL A 83 20.45 -10.40 0.20
N GLY A 84 19.70 -9.31 0.39
CA GLY A 84 18.50 -8.99 -0.39
C GLY A 84 17.18 -9.64 0.07
N LYS A 85 17.21 -10.76 0.81
CA LYS A 85 16.00 -11.41 1.33
C LYS A 85 15.58 -10.81 2.68
N GLY A 86 14.31 -10.44 2.83
CA GLY A 86 13.76 -9.88 4.07
C GLY A 86 14.06 -8.39 4.34
N LEU A 87 14.81 -7.72 3.46
CA LEU A 87 15.07 -6.27 3.53
C LEU A 87 13.94 -5.42 2.94
N TYR A 88 13.06 -6.03 2.16
CA TYR A 88 11.98 -5.36 1.43
C TYR A 88 10.67 -6.15 1.52
N TRP A 89 9.57 -5.50 1.16
CA TRP A 89 8.30 -6.19 0.89
C TRP A 89 8.38 -6.89 -0.46
N GLU A 90 8.22 -8.21 -0.49
CA GLU A 90 8.34 -9.02 -1.70
C GLU A 90 7.06 -9.00 -2.54
N LYS A 91 7.19 -9.21 -3.87
CA LYS A 91 6.05 -9.18 -4.81
C LYS A 91 5.01 -10.26 -4.52
N ASP A 92 5.46 -11.42 -4.05
CA ASP A 92 4.61 -12.55 -3.66
C ASP A 92 4.23 -12.51 -2.17
N GLY A 93 4.60 -11.42 -1.47
CA GLY A 93 4.37 -11.22 -0.04
C GLY A 93 5.44 -11.83 0.87
N ASN A 94 5.41 -11.43 2.14
CA ASN A 94 6.36 -11.90 3.16
C ASN A 94 5.66 -12.82 4.17
N THR A 95 6.30 -13.94 4.52
CA THR A 95 5.85 -14.85 5.60
C THR A 95 6.62 -14.60 6.90
N GLY A 96 6.02 -14.86 8.07
CA GLY A 96 6.72 -14.82 9.36
C GLY A 96 6.92 -13.42 9.94
N THR A 97 6.05 -12.48 9.60
CA THR A 97 6.12 -11.07 10.04
C THR A 97 5.61 -10.91 11.48
N THR A 98 6.21 -10.00 12.25
CA THR A 98 5.71 -9.51 13.54
C THR A 98 5.07 -8.13 13.34
N PRO A 99 3.74 -7.98 13.30
CA PRO A 99 3.11 -6.71 12.97
C PRO A 99 3.34 -5.64 14.04
N GLY A 100 3.75 -4.44 13.62
CA GLY A 100 3.94 -3.28 14.50
C GLY A 100 4.98 -2.29 13.95
N THR A 101 5.24 -1.19 14.67
CA THR A 101 6.13 -0.10 14.23
C THR A 101 7.37 0.08 15.12
N SER A 102 7.54 -0.77 16.13
CA SER A 102 8.66 -0.76 17.08
C SER A 102 9.90 -1.46 16.49
N THR A 103 11.02 -1.39 17.21
CA THR A 103 12.25 -2.12 16.83
C THR A 103 11.98 -3.62 16.76
N GLY A 104 12.29 -4.24 15.63
CA GLY A 104 12.08 -5.68 15.39
C GLY A 104 10.69 -6.05 14.87
N GLU A 105 9.79 -5.07 14.73
CA GLU A 105 8.46 -5.27 14.13
C GLU A 105 8.46 -4.91 12.63
N ASN A 106 7.42 -5.32 11.92
CA ASN A 106 7.32 -5.23 10.46
C ASN A 106 6.05 -4.50 10.04
N TYR A 107 6.20 -3.58 9.09
CA TYR A 107 5.11 -2.83 8.48
C TYR A 107 5.49 -2.39 7.07
N LEU A 108 4.49 -2.17 6.22
CA LEU A 108 4.65 -1.45 4.96
C LEU A 108 4.46 0.04 5.25
N GLY A 109 5.52 0.84 5.16
CA GLY A 109 5.45 2.27 5.46
C GLY A 109 6.80 2.96 5.59
N THR A 110 6.77 4.15 6.17
CA THR A 110 7.92 5.01 6.45
C THR A 110 8.20 5.07 7.95
N LYS A 111 9.45 5.27 8.34
CA LYS A 111 9.87 5.40 9.76
C LYS A 111 9.98 6.86 10.21
N ASP A 112 10.04 7.78 9.25
CA ASP A 112 10.15 9.21 9.43
C ASP A 112 8.82 9.92 9.13
N ALA A 113 8.79 11.24 9.28
CA ALA A 113 7.62 12.07 8.99
C ALA A 113 7.44 12.31 7.49
N GLN A 114 7.47 11.23 6.69
CA GLN A 114 7.23 11.22 5.26
C GLN A 114 6.01 10.36 4.97
N ASP A 115 5.24 10.73 3.95
CA ASP A 115 4.05 10.00 3.55
C ASP A 115 4.40 8.69 2.84
N LEU A 116 3.56 7.67 2.98
CA LEU A 116 3.63 6.45 2.15
C LEU A 116 2.80 6.67 0.88
N VAL A 117 3.46 6.57 -0.28
CA VAL A 117 2.83 6.65 -1.60
C VAL A 117 2.66 5.25 -2.18
N ILE A 118 1.43 4.94 -2.63
CA ILE A 118 1.11 3.77 -3.44
C ILE A 118 0.84 4.26 -4.87
N ALA A 119 1.57 3.70 -5.84
CA ALA A 119 1.56 4.16 -7.21
C ALA A 119 1.52 3.02 -8.23
N THR A 120 0.93 3.28 -9.40
CA THR A 120 0.92 2.38 -10.56
C THR A 120 1.32 3.17 -11.80
N ASN A 121 2.14 2.61 -12.69
CA ASN A 121 2.62 3.30 -13.89
C ASN A 121 3.22 4.71 -13.57
N SER A 122 4.03 4.79 -12.50
CA SER A 122 4.59 6.05 -11.99
C SER A 122 3.56 7.14 -11.66
N THR A 123 2.30 6.76 -11.41
CA THR A 123 1.20 7.64 -11.03
C THR A 123 0.70 7.24 -9.64
N GLU A 124 0.67 8.19 -8.71
CA GLU A 124 0.15 7.98 -7.35
C GLU A 124 -1.36 7.71 -7.38
N VAL A 125 -1.81 6.65 -6.71
CA VAL A 125 -3.23 6.25 -6.61
C VAL A 125 -3.79 6.32 -5.19
N MET A 126 -2.92 6.23 -4.18
CA MET A 126 -3.27 6.37 -2.77
C MET A 126 -2.07 6.88 -1.99
N ARG A 127 -2.33 7.70 -0.97
CA ARG A 127 -1.31 8.17 -0.03
C ARG A 127 -1.78 8.02 1.40
N VAL A 128 -0.92 7.48 2.25
CA VAL A 128 -1.09 7.55 3.71
C VAL A 128 -0.18 8.66 4.20
N THR A 129 -0.76 9.76 4.65
CA THR A 129 0.01 10.89 5.14
C THR A 129 0.67 10.55 6.47
N SER A 130 1.81 11.17 6.75
CA SER A 130 2.51 11.12 8.03
C SER A 130 1.65 11.59 9.21
N ASN A 131 0.57 12.34 8.95
CA ASN A 131 -0.42 12.76 9.95
C ASN A 131 -1.61 11.77 10.08
N GLY A 132 -1.58 10.62 9.40
CA GLY A 132 -2.55 9.54 9.53
C GLY A 132 -3.77 9.61 8.61
N GLN A 133 -3.80 10.55 7.65
CA GLN A 133 -4.89 10.63 6.67
C GLN A 133 -4.64 9.67 5.51
N VAL A 134 -5.69 8.98 5.04
CA VAL A 134 -5.66 8.26 3.77
C VAL A 134 -6.28 9.14 2.69
N LEU A 135 -5.48 9.45 1.67
CA LEU A 135 -5.87 10.26 0.53
C LEU A 135 -6.04 9.38 -0.68
N ALA A 136 -7.18 9.51 -1.34
CA ALA A 136 -7.28 9.22 -2.75
C ALA A 136 -6.70 10.39 -3.54
N THR A 137 -5.91 10.09 -4.57
CA THR A 137 -5.26 11.10 -5.41
C THR A 137 -5.96 11.38 -6.72
N ASN A 138 -7.01 10.60 -7.01
CA ASN A 138 -7.96 10.86 -8.09
C ASN A 138 -9.36 11.00 -7.49
N ALA A 139 -10.08 12.05 -7.87
CA ALA A 139 -11.45 12.31 -7.42
C ALA A 139 -12.48 11.38 -8.08
N GLY A 140 -12.12 10.75 -9.22
CA GLY A 140 -12.98 9.82 -9.94
C GLY A 140 -14.15 10.49 -10.65
N SER A 141 -15.10 9.68 -11.10
CA SER A 141 -16.36 10.13 -11.71
C SER A 141 -17.44 9.08 -11.48
N ALA A 142 -18.69 9.37 -11.80
CA ALA A 142 -19.75 8.36 -11.70
C ALA A 142 -19.47 7.10 -12.55
N ALA A 143 -18.87 7.26 -13.74
CA ALA A 143 -18.51 6.14 -14.63
C ALA A 143 -17.23 5.38 -14.22
N ALA A 144 -16.42 5.98 -13.36
CA ALA A 144 -15.16 5.41 -12.88
C ALA A 144 -14.86 5.98 -11.48
N PRO A 145 -15.58 5.52 -10.44
CA PRO A 145 -15.39 6.00 -9.09
C PRO A 145 -13.99 5.68 -8.57
N THR A 146 -13.49 6.53 -7.68
CA THR A 146 -12.18 6.39 -7.04
C THR A 146 -12.02 5.04 -6.33
N PHE A 147 -13.05 4.66 -5.57
CA PHE A 147 -13.15 3.35 -4.95
C PHE A 147 -14.27 2.59 -5.64
N SER A 148 -13.93 1.49 -6.31
CA SER A 148 -14.86 0.71 -7.12
C SER A 148 -14.67 -0.79 -6.90
N PHE A 149 -15.53 -1.61 -7.50
CA PHE A 149 -15.45 -3.05 -7.42
C PHE A 149 -14.80 -3.63 -8.70
N HIS A 150 -13.96 -4.64 -8.56
CA HIS A 150 -13.16 -5.17 -9.67
C HIS A 150 -14.01 -5.62 -10.89
N SER A 151 -15.16 -6.25 -10.64
CA SER A 151 -16.08 -6.71 -11.69
C SER A 151 -17.19 -5.71 -12.04
N ASP A 152 -17.22 -4.56 -11.36
CA ASP A 152 -18.26 -3.55 -11.45
C ASP A 152 -17.60 -2.18 -11.20
N SER A 153 -16.87 -1.74 -12.22
CA SER A 153 -15.96 -0.60 -12.12
C SER A 153 -16.66 0.75 -12.15
N ASP A 154 -17.96 0.77 -12.41
CA ASP A 154 -18.82 1.96 -12.48
C ASP A 154 -19.78 2.06 -11.28
N THR A 155 -19.55 1.23 -10.25
CA THR A 155 -20.22 1.27 -8.96
C THR A 155 -19.20 1.54 -7.86
N GLY A 156 -19.44 2.56 -7.03
CA GLY A 156 -18.44 2.98 -6.06
C GLY A 156 -18.60 4.39 -5.49
N ILE A 157 -17.53 4.89 -4.85
CA ILE A 157 -17.48 6.20 -4.19
C ILE A 157 -16.49 7.11 -4.91
N TYR A 158 -16.88 8.36 -5.11
CA TYR A 158 -16.07 9.38 -5.79
C TYR A 158 -16.40 10.80 -5.28
N SER A 159 -15.73 11.80 -5.82
CA SER A 159 -15.97 13.22 -5.51
C SER A 159 -16.00 14.02 -6.82
N GLU A 160 -17.08 14.76 -7.07
CA GLU A 160 -17.20 15.59 -8.29
C GLU A 160 -16.72 17.04 -8.10
N GLY A 161 -16.32 17.40 -6.88
CA GLY A 161 -15.90 18.76 -6.54
C GLY A 161 -15.49 18.92 -5.08
N THR A 162 -15.07 20.12 -4.71
CA THR A 162 -14.74 20.44 -3.31
C THR A 162 -15.95 20.21 -2.41
N ASP A 163 -15.73 19.62 -1.23
CA ASP A 163 -16.74 19.35 -0.22
C ASP A 163 -17.89 18.42 -0.69
N LYS A 164 -17.67 17.65 -1.77
CA LYS A 164 -18.64 16.68 -2.28
C LYS A 164 -18.18 15.24 -2.09
N LEU A 165 -19.08 14.39 -1.61
CA LEU A 165 -18.94 12.94 -1.60
C LEU A 165 -20.11 12.30 -2.35
N ASN A 166 -19.80 11.46 -3.32
CA ASN A 166 -20.78 10.87 -4.21
C ASN A 166 -20.73 9.35 -4.17
N VAL A 167 -21.89 8.72 -4.32
CA VAL A 167 -22.04 7.28 -4.48
C VAL A 167 -22.62 7.02 -5.86
N SER A 168 -21.99 6.11 -6.59
CA SER A 168 -22.37 5.75 -7.95
C SER A 168 -22.75 4.27 -8.08
N ALA A 169 -23.64 3.98 -9.01
CA ALA A 169 -23.98 2.63 -9.46
C ALA A 169 -24.31 2.64 -10.95
N ALA A 170 -23.80 1.64 -11.69
CA ALA A 170 -23.97 1.54 -13.15
C ALA A 170 -23.60 2.84 -13.90
N GLY A 171 -22.59 3.56 -13.41
CA GLY A 171 -22.12 4.80 -14.00
C GLY A 171 -22.89 6.08 -13.63
N ASN A 172 -23.89 5.98 -12.76
CA ASN A 172 -24.78 7.10 -12.39
C ASN A 172 -24.52 7.56 -10.95
N ASN A 173 -24.54 8.86 -10.69
CA ASN A 173 -24.48 9.44 -9.35
C ASN A 173 -25.85 9.25 -8.65
N MET A 174 -25.90 8.38 -7.66
CA MET A 174 -27.12 7.97 -6.96
C MET A 174 -27.37 8.81 -5.71
N VAL A 175 -26.31 9.21 -5.01
CA VAL A 175 -26.38 10.01 -3.78
C VAL A 175 -25.21 10.98 -3.74
N GLU A 176 -25.49 12.23 -3.39
CA GLU A 176 -24.50 13.27 -3.13
C GLU A 176 -24.65 13.83 -1.71
N PHE A 177 -23.52 13.98 -1.03
CA PHE A 177 -23.39 14.81 0.15
C PHE A 177 -22.58 16.05 -0.25
N ASP A 178 -23.24 17.20 -0.30
CA ASP A 178 -22.65 18.51 -0.61
C ASP A 178 -22.49 19.29 0.69
N GLY A 179 -21.24 19.54 1.08
CA GLY A 179 -20.86 20.31 2.27
C GLY A 179 -20.52 21.76 1.98
N GLY A 180 -20.79 22.26 0.77
CA GLY A 180 -20.44 23.62 0.35
C GLY A 180 -21.24 24.72 1.06
N SER A 181 -21.34 25.89 0.43
CA SER A 181 -22.01 27.06 1.02
C SER A 181 -23.49 26.87 1.38
N ASN A 182 -24.16 25.86 0.80
CA ASN A 182 -25.50 25.45 1.17
C ASN A 182 -25.53 23.91 1.34
N PRO A 183 -25.18 23.39 2.52
CA PRO A 183 -25.02 21.96 2.70
C PRO A 183 -26.32 21.20 2.48
N GLN A 184 -26.26 20.10 1.72
CA GLN A 184 -27.42 19.28 1.37
C GLN A 184 -27.02 17.83 1.15
N THR A 185 -27.95 16.91 1.43
CA THR A 185 -27.89 15.53 0.96
C THR A 185 -28.90 15.38 -0.15
N ILE A 186 -28.45 14.94 -1.31
CA ILE A 186 -29.27 14.85 -2.52
C ILE A 186 -29.32 13.38 -2.93
N LEU A 187 -30.51 12.79 -2.91
CA LEU A 187 -30.78 11.52 -3.57
C LEU A 187 -31.10 11.82 -5.04
N ASN A 188 -30.51 11.07 -5.97
CA ASN A 188 -30.56 11.33 -7.41
C ASN A 188 -30.06 12.74 -7.82
N PRO A 189 -28.79 13.10 -7.51
CA PRO A 189 -28.23 14.44 -7.76
C PRO A 189 -28.10 14.81 -9.25
N THR A 190 -28.03 13.82 -10.15
CA THR A 190 -27.94 14.08 -11.59
C THR A 190 -29.27 14.47 -12.22
N ASN A 191 -30.37 14.43 -11.45
CA ASN A 191 -31.72 14.60 -11.97
C ASN A 191 -32.04 13.57 -13.07
N SER A 192 -31.42 12.39 -13.00
CA SER A 192 -31.67 11.29 -13.93
C SER A 192 -33.06 10.71 -13.70
N ASP A 193 -33.62 10.07 -14.71
CA ASP A 193 -34.90 9.38 -14.58
C ASP A 193 -34.73 8.06 -13.80
N VAL A 194 -34.77 8.15 -12.46
CA VAL A 194 -34.60 7.02 -11.53
C VAL A 194 -35.52 7.13 -10.31
N ASP A 195 -36.04 5.98 -9.85
CA ASP A 195 -36.96 5.91 -8.72
C ASP A 195 -36.22 5.92 -7.37
N THR A 196 -36.61 6.83 -6.47
CA THR A 196 -36.28 6.70 -5.05
C THR A 196 -37.37 5.90 -4.36
N ARG A 197 -37.12 4.60 -4.19
CA ARG A 197 -38.05 3.73 -3.48
C ARG A 197 -37.74 3.73 -1.98
N ILE A 198 -38.52 4.48 -1.20
CA ILE A 198 -38.62 4.29 0.26
C ILE A 198 -39.58 3.12 0.50
N ALA A 199 -39.07 1.92 0.29
CA ALA A 199 -39.88 0.71 0.17
C ALA A 199 -40.68 0.42 1.45
N SER A 200 -41.95 0.13 1.24
CA SER A 200 -42.96 -0.19 2.24
C SER A 200 -43.91 -1.19 1.59
N GLN A 201 -44.47 -2.12 2.36
CA GLN A 201 -45.44 -3.09 1.83
C GLN A 201 -46.89 -2.72 2.23
N GLY A 202 -47.15 -1.48 2.68
CA GLY A 202 -48.48 -1.07 3.16
C GLY A 202 -48.76 0.40 3.55
N GLU A 203 -47.76 1.31 3.59
CA GLU A 203 -47.97 2.75 3.88
C GLU A 203 -47.27 3.72 2.91
N SER A 204 -47.92 4.87 2.65
CA SER A 204 -47.60 5.79 1.55
C SER A 204 -46.58 6.88 1.89
N HIS A 205 -46.72 7.57 3.02
CA HIS A 205 -45.74 8.54 3.49
C HIS A 205 -44.82 7.86 4.47
N MET A 206 -44.29 6.68 4.17
CA MET A 206 -43.58 5.87 5.17
C MET A 206 -42.51 6.68 5.92
N LEU A 207 -41.96 7.70 5.29
CA LEU A 207 -41.28 8.79 5.95
C LEU A 207 -41.55 10.10 5.19
N PHE A 208 -41.75 11.19 5.92
CA PHE A 208 -42.13 12.50 5.40
C PHE A 208 -41.60 13.57 6.36
N VAL A 209 -41.09 14.71 5.89
CA VAL A 209 -40.74 15.88 6.71
C VAL A 209 -41.65 17.03 6.24
N ASP A 210 -42.37 17.69 7.13
CA ASP A 210 -43.21 18.86 6.90
C ASP A 210 -42.54 20.16 7.37
N ALA A 211 -41.77 20.82 6.50
CA ALA A 211 -41.07 22.05 6.86
C ALA A 211 -41.98 23.29 7.09
N GLY A 212 -43.25 23.30 6.67
CA GLY A 212 -44.15 24.47 6.78
C GLY A 212 -44.71 24.68 8.18
N THR A 213 -44.59 23.64 8.98
CA THR A 213 -44.92 23.63 10.39
C THR A 213 -43.71 23.21 11.25
N ASP A 214 -42.55 22.99 10.62
CA ASP A 214 -41.29 22.42 11.12
C ASP A 214 -41.42 20.99 11.71
N ARG A 215 -42.19 20.15 11.01
CA ARG A 215 -42.75 18.86 11.41
C ARG A 215 -42.36 17.72 10.49
N VAL A 216 -42.87 16.52 10.72
CA VAL A 216 -42.55 15.27 10.00
C VAL A 216 -43.82 14.42 9.90
N GLY A 217 -43.95 13.50 8.95
CA GLY A 217 -45.00 12.50 8.95
C GLY A 217 -44.52 11.11 8.56
N ILE A 218 -45.27 10.08 8.96
CA ILE A 218 -45.01 8.68 8.58
C ILE A 218 -46.34 8.03 8.28
N ALA A 219 -46.50 7.40 7.13
CA ALA A 219 -47.79 6.90 6.67
C ALA A 219 -48.91 7.98 6.74
N ASN A 220 -48.54 9.25 6.96
CA ASN A 220 -49.39 10.38 7.28
C ASN A 220 -48.91 11.59 6.51
N SER A 221 -49.90 12.36 6.11
CA SER A 221 -49.73 13.45 5.19
C SER A 221 -50.26 14.78 5.71
N ASN A 222 -50.79 14.88 6.94
CA ASN A 222 -51.31 16.14 7.48
C ASN A 222 -50.83 16.42 8.91
N PRO A 223 -49.52 16.60 9.16
CA PRO A 223 -49.00 16.74 10.51
C PRO A 223 -49.53 17.93 11.30
N GLN A 224 -50.59 17.65 12.06
CA GLN A 224 -51.20 18.64 12.96
C GLN A 224 -50.37 18.86 14.23
N ALA A 225 -49.34 18.05 14.41
CA ALA A 225 -48.28 18.15 15.41
C ALA A 225 -46.93 17.87 14.76
N THR A 226 -45.83 18.28 15.42
CA THR A 226 -44.45 18.25 14.89
C THR A 226 -43.98 16.92 14.30
N LEU A 227 -44.67 15.84 14.59
CA LEU A 227 -44.65 14.64 13.78
C LEU A 227 -46.07 14.08 13.78
N HIS A 228 -46.53 13.49 12.67
CA HIS A 228 -47.84 12.86 12.62
C HIS A 228 -47.79 11.57 11.82
N VAL A 229 -48.39 10.51 12.35
CA VAL A 229 -48.38 9.17 11.74
C VAL A 229 -49.81 8.69 11.48
N GLY A 230 -50.10 8.08 10.33
CA GLY A 230 -51.45 7.97 9.74
C GLY A 230 -51.62 6.67 8.94
N GLY A 231 -52.84 6.41 8.41
CA GLY A 231 -53.27 5.19 7.67
C GLY A 231 -54.33 4.33 8.41
N THR A 232 -54.94 3.29 7.77
CA THR A 232 -56.15 2.58 8.29
C THR A 232 -55.90 1.52 9.37
N THR A 233 -54.64 1.08 9.57
CA THR A 233 -54.19 0.18 10.66
C THR A 233 -53.00 0.77 11.42
N SER A 234 -52.75 2.05 11.20
CA SER A 234 -51.51 2.70 11.53
C SER A 234 -51.57 3.19 12.96
N THR A 235 -51.41 2.26 13.88
CA THR A 235 -50.58 2.57 15.04
C THR A 235 -49.18 2.86 14.48
N ILE A 236 -48.44 3.85 14.97
CA ILE A 236 -46.97 3.78 14.90
C ILE A 236 -46.64 2.41 15.51
N ARG A 237 -46.38 1.39 14.69
CA ARG A 237 -46.26 -0.01 15.13
C ARG A 237 -44.81 -0.42 15.01
#